data_AF-A0A377JHM9-F1
#
_entry.id   AF-A0A377JHM9-F1
#
_cell.length_a   1.000
_cell.length_b   1.000
_cell.length_c   1.000
_cell.angle_alpha   90.00
_cell.angle_beta   90.00
_cell.angle_gamma   90.00
#
_symmetry.space_group_name_H-M   'P 1'
#
loop_
_entity.id
_entity.type
_entity.pdbx_description
1 polymer ?
#
loop_
_entity_poly.entity_id
_entity_poly.type
_entity_poly.pdbx_seq_one_letter_code
_entity_poly.pdbx_strand_id
1 'polypeptide(L)'
;MQKELLSAYMDGEEVSAELTEQLCQDKDSQESWAAYHTVRAVMRKESPVLLGADFTAKMADLIELEEVKHVEITVSQPTLEEADSLPFVQKLKAFFAPMTQIAVAAGVCLVAVVGVQSFNAKNTSVTPENPVLQTLPFNSSVQEVSYNAPTKDVATSEQVEQKNRRIGTMLQNYELQRRMHADSLNVGSNQAK
;
A
#
# COMPACT_ATOMS: atom_id res chain seq x y z
N MET A 1 9.73 -41.07 33.90
CA MET A 1 9.80 -41.50 32.48
C MET A 1 10.27 -42.96 32.37
N GLN A 2 10.00 -43.68 31.27
CA GLN A 2 10.64 -44.98 31.04
C GLN A 2 12.13 -44.80 30.72
N LYS A 3 12.99 -45.62 31.33
CA LYS A 3 14.47 -45.53 31.16
C LYS A 3 14.94 -45.80 29.73
N GLU A 4 14.22 -46.64 29.00
CA GLU A 4 14.50 -46.93 27.59
C GLU A 4 14.33 -45.69 26.71
N LEU A 5 13.20 -44.97 26.87
CA LEU A 5 12.95 -43.70 26.18
C LEU A 5 13.99 -42.64 26.54
N LEU A 6 14.40 -42.58 27.81
CA LEU A 6 15.47 -41.67 28.24
C LEU A 6 16.82 -41.98 27.57
N SER A 7 17.14 -43.27 27.40
CA SER A 7 18.34 -43.70 26.68
C SER A 7 18.27 -43.37 25.20
N ALA A 8 17.13 -43.63 24.55
CA ALA A 8 16.92 -43.27 23.14
C ALA A 8 17.01 -41.75 22.92
N TYR A 9 16.47 -40.96 23.85
CA TYR A 9 16.60 -39.51 23.84
C TYR A 9 18.05 -39.03 23.99
N MET A 10 18.83 -39.67 24.87
CA MET A 10 20.26 -39.37 25.08
C MET A 10 21.12 -39.63 23.83
N ASP A 11 20.76 -40.66 23.06
CA ASP A 11 21.42 -41.00 21.81
C ASP A 11 20.87 -40.23 20.59
N GLY A 12 19.81 -39.43 20.79
CA GLY A 12 19.22 -38.56 19.78
C GLY A 12 18.27 -39.27 18.82
N GLU A 13 17.81 -40.48 19.14
CA GLU A 13 16.91 -41.27 18.29
C GLU A 13 15.45 -40.80 18.39
N GLU A 14 14.95 -40.52 19.60
CA GLU A 14 13.58 -40.05 19.85
C GLU A 14 13.55 -38.71 20.60
N VAL A 15 13.76 -37.60 19.87
CA VAL A 15 13.76 -36.23 20.42
C VAL A 15 12.40 -35.57 20.21
N SER A 16 11.67 -35.30 21.29
CA SER A 16 10.40 -34.55 21.27
C SER A 16 10.35 -33.50 22.38
N ALA A 17 9.66 -32.38 22.12
CA ALA A 17 9.53 -31.30 23.10
C ALA A 17 8.77 -31.74 24.37
N GLU A 18 7.77 -32.60 24.20
CA GLU A 18 7.00 -33.19 25.30
C GLU A 18 7.88 -34.06 26.21
N LEU A 19 8.79 -34.83 25.62
CA LEU A 19 9.71 -35.68 26.37
C LEU A 19 10.75 -34.85 27.13
N THR A 20 11.24 -33.75 26.53
CA THR A 20 12.10 -32.78 27.23
C THR A 20 11.39 -32.17 28.43
N GLU A 21 10.13 -31.76 28.27
CA GLU A 21 9.34 -31.20 29.37
C GLU A 21 9.12 -32.22 30.49
N GLN A 22 8.78 -33.45 30.15
CA GLN A 22 8.64 -34.54 31.12
C GLN A 22 9.95 -34.84 31.87
N LEU A 23 11.10 -34.79 31.18
CA LEU A 23 12.42 -34.94 31.80
C LEU A 23 12.72 -33.79 32.78
N CYS A 24 12.36 -32.56 32.42
CA CYS A 24 12.55 -31.40 33.29
C CYS A 24 11.65 -31.41 34.54
N GLN A 25 10.51 -32.10 34.51
CA GLN A 25 9.60 -32.19 35.65
C GLN A 25 9.91 -33.37 36.61
N ASP A 26 10.51 -34.45 36.09
CA ASP A 26 10.73 -35.70 36.84
C ASP A 26 12.15 -35.81 37.40
N LYS A 27 12.28 -35.77 38.74
CA LYS A 27 13.57 -35.84 39.44
C LYS A 27 14.30 -37.16 39.24
N ASP A 28 13.59 -38.29 39.26
CA ASP A 28 14.20 -39.62 39.10
C ASP A 28 14.81 -39.79 37.68
N SER A 29 14.17 -39.17 36.70
CA SER A 29 14.65 -39.13 35.31
C SER A 29 15.89 -38.24 35.17
N GLN A 30 15.95 -37.10 35.87
CA GLN A 30 17.14 -36.24 35.90
C GLN A 30 18.35 -36.92 36.53
N GLU A 31 18.14 -37.66 37.62
CA GLU A 31 19.20 -38.45 38.27
C GLU A 31 19.71 -39.55 37.33
N SER A 32 18.80 -40.26 36.66
CA SER A 32 19.15 -41.28 35.66
C SER A 32 19.91 -40.67 34.47
N TRP A 33 19.50 -39.49 34.00
CA TRP A 33 20.16 -38.74 32.93
C TRP A 33 21.60 -38.36 33.30
N ALA A 34 21.81 -37.82 34.51
CA ALA A 34 23.13 -37.49 35.02
C ALA A 34 24.01 -38.75 35.13
N ALA A 35 23.47 -39.86 35.63
CA ALA A 35 24.18 -41.13 35.71
C ALA A 35 24.61 -41.64 34.32
N TYR A 36 23.75 -41.55 33.31
CA TYR A 36 24.10 -42.02 31.96
C TYR A 36 25.21 -41.17 31.33
N HIS A 37 25.14 -39.84 31.46
CA HIS A 37 26.19 -38.96 30.96
C HIS A 37 27.53 -39.14 31.69
N THR A 38 27.51 -39.36 33.01
CA THR A 38 28.74 -39.62 33.76
C THR A 38 29.39 -40.94 33.35
N VAL A 39 28.61 -42.02 33.21
CA VAL A 39 29.11 -43.31 32.71
C VAL A 39 29.67 -43.16 31.29
N ARG A 40 28.96 -42.46 30.40
CA ARG A 40 29.42 -42.18 29.03
C ARG A 40 30.77 -41.46 29.01
N ALA A 41 30.91 -40.41 29.80
CA ALA A 41 32.14 -39.62 29.89
C ALA A 41 33.33 -40.45 30.41
N VAL A 42 33.09 -41.32 31.41
CA VAL A 42 34.09 -42.26 31.93
C VAL A 42 34.50 -43.29 30.88
N MET A 43 33.53 -43.89 30.19
CA MET A 43 33.80 -44.88 29.13
C MET A 43 34.62 -44.29 27.99
N ARG A 44 34.33 -43.05 27.60
CA ARG A 44 35.04 -42.33 26.54
C ARG A 44 36.35 -41.69 26.99
N LYS A 45 36.64 -41.71 28.30
CA LYS A 45 37.83 -41.07 28.91
C LYS A 45 37.91 -39.56 28.57
N GLU A 46 36.75 -38.89 28.53
CA GLU A 46 36.66 -37.47 28.15
C GLU A 46 37.31 -36.55 29.19
N SER A 47 37.29 -36.92 30.48
CA SER A 47 37.91 -36.15 31.55
C SER A 47 38.47 -37.07 32.65
N PRO A 48 39.65 -36.78 33.21
CA PRO A 48 40.15 -37.44 34.41
C PRO A 48 39.50 -36.91 35.70
N VAL A 49 38.76 -35.79 35.61
CA VAL A 49 38.11 -35.13 36.74
C VAL A 49 36.61 -35.43 36.70
N LEU A 50 36.12 -36.09 37.74
CA LEU A 50 34.70 -36.22 38.02
C LEU A 50 34.29 -35.00 38.85
N LEU A 51 33.39 -34.20 38.29
CA LEU A 51 32.78 -33.07 38.99
C LEU A 51 31.94 -33.61 40.15
N GLY A 52 31.93 -32.90 41.28
CA GLY A 52 31.13 -33.29 42.44
C GLY A 52 29.62 -33.24 42.14
N ALA A 53 28.83 -34.03 42.87
CA ALA A 53 27.37 -34.10 42.69
C ALA A 53 26.69 -32.72 42.79
N ASP A 54 27.25 -31.81 43.60
CA ASP A 54 26.70 -30.46 43.82
C ASP A 54 27.09 -29.45 42.72
N PHE A 55 27.91 -29.84 41.74
CA PHE A 55 28.42 -28.91 40.73
C PHE A 55 27.29 -28.32 39.88
N THR A 56 26.39 -29.17 39.38
CA THR A 56 25.26 -28.74 38.54
C THR A 56 24.30 -27.85 39.31
N ALA A 57 24.07 -28.14 40.60
CA ALA A 57 23.25 -27.31 41.47
C ALA A 57 23.86 -25.91 41.66
N LYS A 58 25.16 -25.83 41.99
CA LYS A 58 25.85 -24.54 42.12
C LYS A 58 25.86 -23.75 40.82
N MET A 59 25.99 -24.43 39.68
CA MET A 59 25.93 -23.79 38.37
C MET A 59 24.53 -23.22 38.09
N ALA A 60 23.47 -23.96 38.44
CA ALA A 60 22.10 -23.47 38.32
C ALA A 60 21.90 -22.20 39.17
N ASP A 61 22.36 -22.20 40.43
CA ASP A 61 22.28 -21.03 41.31
C ASP A 61 23.01 -19.81 40.72
N LEU A 62 24.18 -20.02 40.11
CA LEU A 62 24.96 -18.96 39.48
C LEU A 62 24.30 -18.41 38.22
N ILE A 63 23.64 -19.27 37.42
CA ILE A 63 22.89 -18.85 36.22
C ILE A 63 21.65 -18.05 36.63
N GLU A 64 20.95 -18.45 37.69
CA GLU A 64 19.80 -17.69 38.21
C GLU A 64 20.19 -16.31 38.75
N LEU A 65 21.41 -16.18 39.29
CA LEU A 65 21.96 -14.91 39.77
C LEU A 65 22.51 -14.03 38.63
N GLU A 66 22.67 -14.57 37.42
CA GLU A 66 23.19 -13.80 36.29
C GLU A 66 22.18 -12.73 35.87
N GLU A 67 22.59 -11.46 35.93
CA GLU A 67 21.82 -10.37 35.32
C GLU A 67 21.88 -10.53 33.80
N VAL A 68 20.80 -11.06 33.21
CA VAL A 68 20.64 -11.15 31.75
C VAL A 68 20.59 -9.73 31.20
N LYS A 69 21.77 -9.20 30.86
CA LYS A 69 21.91 -7.96 30.11
C LYS A 69 21.29 -8.23 28.74
N HIS A 70 20.02 -7.86 28.61
CA HIS A 70 19.36 -7.76 27.32
C HIS A 70 20.11 -6.68 26.54
N VAL A 71 21.16 -7.10 25.84
CA VAL A 71 21.71 -6.33 24.75
C VAL A 71 20.63 -6.40 23.69
N GLU A 72 19.72 -5.43 23.75
CA GLU A 72 18.83 -5.12 22.66
C GLU A 72 19.75 -4.85 21.48
N ILE A 73 19.91 -5.83 20.60
CA ILE A 73 20.65 -5.67 19.36
C ILE A 73 19.77 -4.73 18.55
N THR A 74 19.93 -3.43 18.77
CA THR A 74 19.35 -2.39 17.93
C THR A 74 20.11 -2.49 16.62
N VAL A 75 19.70 -3.43 15.75
CA VAL A 75 19.93 -3.27 14.32
C VAL A 75 19.05 -2.09 13.94
N SER A 76 19.56 -0.88 14.14
CA SER A 76 18.96 0.36 13.66
C SER A 76 19.07 0.37 12.14
N GLN A 77 18.29 -0.49 11.49
CA GLN A 77 17.91 -0.21 10.12
C GLN A 77 17.12 1.10 10.16
N PRO A 78 17.57 2.14 9.43
CA PRO A 78 16.84 3.39 9.41
C PRO A 78 15.43 3.11 8.89
N THR A 79 14.43 3.58 9.64
CA THR A 79 13.03 3.49 9.24
C THR A 79 12.89 4.23 7.90
N LEU A 80 11.96 3.84 7.02
CA LEU A 80 11.85 4.44 5.67
C LEU A 80 11.78 5.99 5.70
N GLU A 81 11.16 6.56 6.74
CA GLU A 81 11.08 8.02 6.96
C GLU A 81 12.43 8.64 7.38
N GLU A 82 13.23 7.92 8.17
CA GLU A 82 14.56 8.36 8.60
C GLU A 82 15.56 8.27 7.45
N ALA A 83 15.43 7.27 6.57
CA ALA A 83 16.27 7.11 5.38
C ALA A 83 16.12 8.30 4.41
N ASP A 84 14.91 8.85 4.27
CA ASP A 84 14.64 10.05 3.45
C ASP A 84 15.24 11.33 4.05
N SER A 85 15.40 11.37 5.37
CA SER A 85 16.03 12.49 6.08
C SER A 85 17.57 12.50 5.97
N LEU A 86 18.18 11.42 5.46
CA LEU A 86 19.62 11.32 5.36
C LEU A 86 20.18 12.31 4.32
N PRO A 87 21.23 13.07 4.66
CA PRO A 87 21.79 14.11 3.78
C PRO A 87 22.36 13.55 2.47
N PHE A 88 22.76 12.27 2.45
CA PHE A 88 23.22 11.59 1.24
C PHE A 88 22.07 11.31 0.26
N VAL A 89 20.94 10.80 0.77
CA VAL A 89 19.74 10.49 -0.04
C VAL A 89 19.15 11.76 -0.62
N GLN A 90 19.10 12.85 0.15
CA GLN A 90 18.63 14.15 -0.32
C GLN A 90 19.49 14.72 -1.45
N LYS A 91 20.83 14.63 -1.34
CA LYS A 91 21.75 15.06 -2.40
C LYS A 91 21.60 14.25 -3.67
N LEU A 92 21.44 12.92 -3.54
CA LEU A 92 21.20 12.04 -4.67
C LEU A 92 19.86 12.39 -5.35
N LYS A 93 18.78 12.53 -4.57
CA LYS A 93 17.46 12.91 -5.07
C LYS A 93 17.49 14.26 -5.79
N ALA A 94 18.19 15.26 -5.25
CA ALA A 94 18.32 16.57 -5.89
C ALA A 94 19.08 16.50 -7.23
N PHE A 95 20.10 15.64 -7.33
CA PHE A 95 20.87 15.46 -8.57
C PHE A 95 20.05 14.76 -9.67
N PHE A 96 19.19 13.82 -9.30
CA PHE A 96 18.39 13.01 -10.25
C PHE A 96 16.96 13.53 -10.47
N ALA A 97 16.41 14.39 -9.61
CA ALA A 97 15.09 15.01 -9.78
C ALA A 97 14.84 15.64 -11.17
N PRO A 98 15.77 16.43 -11.76
CA PRO A 98 15.55 16.98 -13.10
C PRO A 98 15.48 15.91 -14.19
N MET A 99 16.18 14.78 -14.03
CA MET A 99 16.13 13.67 -14.99
C MET A 99 14.75 13.00 -15.02
N THR A 100 14.06 12.94 -13.88
CA THR A 100 12.71 12.37 -13.79
C THR A 100 11.69 13.18 -14.60
N GLN A 101 11.77 14.51 -14.56
CA GLN A 101 10.88 15.36 -15.36
C GLN A 101 11.11 15.19 -16.86
N ILE A 102 12.38 15.12 -17.26
CA ILE A 102 12.76 14.85 -18.66
C ILE A 102 12.29 13.46 -19.09
N ALA A 103 12.42 12.44 -18.23
CA ALA A 103 11.98 11.08 -18.54
C ALA A 103 10.46 10.98 -18.73
N VAL A 104 9.66 11.65 -17.89
CA VAL A 104 8.20 11.69 -18.04
C VAL A 104 7.80 12.38 -19.34
N ALA A 105 8.37 13.56 -19.62
CA ALA A 105 8.09 14.28 -20.85
C ALA A 105 8.52 13.48 -22.10
N ALA A 106 9.73 12.92 -22.09
CA ALA A 106 10.24 12.08 -23.18
C ALA A 106 9.39 10.81 -23.37
N GLY A 107 8.91 10.19 -22.29
CA GLY A 107 8.02 9.04 -22.34
C GLY A 107 6.68 9.37 -23.02
N VAL A 108 6.05 10.49 -22.64
CA VAL A 108 4.81 10.97 -23.28
C VAL A 108 5.04 11.29 -24.76
N CYS A 109 6.16 11.95 -25.09
CA CYS A 109 6.53 12.24 -26.48
C CYS A 109 6.76 10.97 -27.31
N LEU A 110 7.46 9.97 -26.77
CA LEU A 110 7.70 8.69 -27.44
C LEU A 110 6.38 7.96 -27.69
N VAL A 111 5.50 7.89 -26.67
CA VAL A 111 4.17 7.27 -26.80
C VAL A 111 3.32 8.00 -27.85
N ALA A 112 3.36 9.33 -27.91
CA ALA A 112 2.62 10.10 -28.91
C ALA A 112 3.14 9.84 -30.33
N VAL A 113 4.46 9.87 -30.54
CA VAL A 113 5.07 9.66 -31.88
C VAL A 113 4.87 8.21 -32.35
N VAL A 114 5.18 7.23 -31.50
CA VAL A 114 5.01 5.81 -31.82
C VAL A 114 3.53 5.46 -31.94
N GLY A 115 2.67 6.05 -31.11
CA GLY A 115 1.22 5.88 -31.16
C GLY A 115 0.61 6.41 -32.47
N VAL A 116 1.00 7.60 -32.92
CA VAL A 116 0.53 8.18 -34.20
C VAL A 116 1.03 7.36 -35.38
N GLN A 117 2.30 6.92 -35.38
CA GLN A 117 2.82 6.04 -36.42
C GLN A 117 2.16 4.67 -36.41
N SER A 118 1.92 4.08 -35.24
CA SER A 118 1.24 2.78 -35.08
C SER A 118 -0.22 2.86 -35.53
N PHE A 119 -0.93 3.95 -35.22
CA PHE A 119 -2.32 4.14 -35.62
C PHE A 119 -2.45 4.48 -37.12
N ASN A 120 -1.55 5.29 -37.69
CA ASN A 120 -1.56 5.58 -39.13
C ASN A 120 -1.13 4.37 -39.97
N ALA A 121 -0.10 3.62 -39.55
CA ALA A 121 0.36 2.43 -40.28
C ALA A 121 -0.70 1.32 -40.32
N LYS A 122 -1.57 1.26 -39.30
CA LYS A 122 -2.70 0.31 -39.25
C LYS A 122 -3.90 0.76 -40.10
N ASN A 123 -3.95 2.02 -40.53
CA ASN A 123 -5.02 2.62 -41.35
C ASN A 123 -4.63 2.82 -42.82
N THR A 124 -3.47 2.30 -43.28
CA THR A 124 -3.14 2.23 -44.72
C THR A 124 -3.93 1.12 -45.41
N SER A 125 -5.25 1.31 -45.46
CA SER A 125 -6.08 0.84 -46.55
C SER A 125 -7.04 1.98 -46.90
N VAL A 126 -6.79 2.57 -48.07
CA VAL A 126 -7.66 3.43 -48.89
C VAL A 126 -7.88 4.91 -48.44
N THR A 127 -7.29 5.84 -49.20
CA THR A 127 -7.62 7.29 -49.36
C THR A 127 -9.05 7.49 -49.94
N PRO A 128 -9.73 8.68 -49.93
CA PRO A 128 -9.17 10.05 -50.07
C PRO A 128 -9.80 11.24 -49.27
N GLU A 129 -9.02 12.33 -49.16
CA GLU A 129 -9.36 13.77 -49.34
C GLU A 129 -10.76 14.32 -48.96
N ASN A 130 -11.00 14.67 -47.67
CA ASN A 130 -11.65 15.91 -47.20
C ASN A 130 -11.91 15.86 -45.67
N PRO A 131 -11.36 16.77 -44.84
CA PRO A 131 -11.71 16.79 -43.42
C PRO A 131 -13.07 17.47 -43.20
N VAL A 132 -14.09 16.69 -42.82
CA VAL A 132 -15.37 17.23 -42.32
C VAL A 132 -15.19 17.66 -40.87
N LEU A 133 -15.50 18.93 -40.59
CA LEU A 133 -15.52 19.49 -39.23
C LEU A 133 -16.66 18.85 -38.41
N GLN A 134 -16.30 17.90 -37.57
CA GLN A 134 -17.23 17.18 -36.69
C GLN A 134 -17.37 17.93 -35.35
N THR A 135 -18.43 18.72 -35.23
CA THR A 135 -18.78 19.46 -33.99
C THR A 135 -19.74 18.64 -33.14
N LEU A 136 -19.20 17.80 -32.27
CA LEU A 136 -19.96 17.24 -31.15
C LEU A 136 -19.95 18.28 -30.01
N PRO A 137 -21.10 18.81 -29.56
CA PRO A 137 -21.13 19.68 -28.41
C PRO A 137 -20.91 18.85 -27.14
N PHE A 138 -19.83 19.16 -26.43
CA PHE A 138 -19.63 18.74 -25.06
C PHE A 138 -20.78 19.28 -24.18
N ASN A 139 -21.25 18.41 -23.28
CA ASN A 139 -21.81 18.72 -21.97
C ASN A 139 -23.35 18.75 -21.82
N SER A 140 -23.91 17.64 -21.33
CA SER A 140 -25.01 17.66 -20.34
C SER A 140 -25.08 16.36 -19.52
N SER A 141 -23.93 15.82 -19.13
CA SER A 141 -23.86 14.85 -18.02
C SER A 141 -23.17 15.53 -16.84
N VAL A 142 -23.87 16.48 -16.23
CA VAL A 142 -23.53 16.90 -14.87
C VAL A 142 -23.83 15.70 -13.97
N GLN A 143 -22.75 15.10 -13.51
CA GLN A 143 -22.71 13.95 -12.62
C GLN A 143 -23.20 14.40 -11.24
N GLU A 144 -24.45 14.12 -10.91
CA GLU A 144 -24.99 14.38 -9.56
C GLU A 144 -24.50 13.30 -8.59
N VAL A 145 -23.68 13.71 -7.63
CA VAL A 145 -23.28 12.90 -6.47
C VAL A 145 -24.38 13.02 -5.41
N SER A 146 -25.53 12.41 -5.67
CA SER A 146 -26.62 12.28 -4.69
C SER A 146 -27.25 10.89 -4.81
N TYR A 147 -27.13 10.12 -3.74
CA TYR A 147 -27.38 8.67 -3.69
C TYR A 147 -28.88 8.28 -3.66
N ASN A 148 -29.82 9.12 -4.10
CA ASN A 148 -31.24 8.72 -4.09
C ASN A 148 -32.16 9.49 -5.06
N ALA A 149 -31.83 9.59 -6.34
CA ALA A 149 -32.78 10.02 -7.36
C ALA A 149 -33.36 8.78 -8.10
N PRO A 150 -34.66 8.48 -7.97
CA PRO A 150 -35.25 7.34 -8.67
C PRO A 150 -35.18 7.53 -10.19
N THR A 151 -34.63 6.52 -10.84
CA THR A 151 -34.60 6.33 -12.29
C THR A 151 -36.01 6.11 -12.82
N LYS A 152 -36.71 7.19 -13.18
CA LYS A 152 -37.82 7.20 -14.14
C LYS A 152 -38.30 8.63 -14.29
N ASP A 153 -37.78 9.31 -15.29
CA ASP A 153 -38.53 10.27 -16.09
C ASP A 153 -37.72 10.54 -17.34
N VAL A 154 -37.78 9.59 -18.28
CA VAL A 154 -37.48 9.91 -19.68
C VAL A 154 -38.57 10.91 -20.07
N ALA A 155 -38.21 12.19 -20.05
CA ALA A 155 -39.12 13.28 -20.37
C ALA A 155 -39.80 12.98 -21.70
N THR A 156 -41.11 12.73 -21.65
CA THR A 156 -41.93 12.46 -22.84
C THR A 156 -41.76 13.64 -23.81
N SER A 157 -41.64 13.38 -25.11
CA SER A 157 -41.41 14.41 -26.14
C SER A 157 -42.39 15.59 -26.04
N GLU A 158 -43.62 15.33 -25.64
CA GLU A 158 -44.65 16.36 -25.37
C GLU A 158 -44.27 17.30 -24.21
N GLN A 159 -43.67 16.78 -23.13
CA GLN A 159 -43.20 17.60 -22.01
C GLN A 159 -42.00 18.48 -22.39
N VAL A 160 -41.15 17.98 -23.29
CA VAL A 160 -40.01 18.75 -23.85
C VAL A 160 -40.53 19.85 -24.77
N GLU A 161 -41.50 19.57 -25.62
CA GLU A 161 -42.11 20.60 -26.48
C GLU A 161 -42.82 21.68 -25.65
N GLN A 162 -43.54 21.29 -24.60
CA GLN A 162 -44.21 22.24 -23.70
C GLN A 162 -43.21 23.10 -22.93
N LYS A 163 -42.08 22.53 -22.50
CA LYS A 163 -40.95 23.28 -21.92
C LYS A 163 -40.35 24.26 -22.94
N ASN A 164 -40.13 23.82 -24.17
CA ASN A 164 -39.59 24.67 -25.24
C ASN A 164 -40.53 25.83 -25.59
N ARG A 165 -41.85 25.60 -25.65
CA ARG A 165 -42.85 26.66 -25.84
C ARG A 165 -42.81 27.68 -24.69
N ARG A 166 -42.70 27.21 -23.44
CA ARG A 166 -42.58 28.09 -22.27
C ARG A 166 -41.31 28.93 -22.31
N ILE A 167 -40.17 28.33 -22.65
CA ILE A 167 -38.89 29.03 -22.80
C ILE A 167 -38.97 30.07 -23.92
N GLY A 168 -39.60 29.74 -25.06
CA GLY A 168 -39.81 30.69 -26.15
C GLY A 168 -40.58 31.95 -25.72
N THR A 169 -41.68 31.78 -24.97
CA THR A 169 -42.43 32.94 -24.44
C THR A 169 -41.65 33.74 -23.40
N MET A 170 -40.83 33.07 -22.59
CA MET A 170 -39.97 33.73 -21.60
C MET A 170 -38.88 34.56 -22.29
N LEU A 171 -38.25 34.02 -23.33
CA LEU A 171 -37.22 34.71 -24.10
C LEU A 171 -37.78 35.94 -24.82
N GLN A 172 -38.96 35.82 -25.44
CA GLN A 172 -39.64 36.94 -26.07
C GLN A 172 -39.98 38.05 -25.07
N ASN A 173 -40.51 37.69 -23.90
CA ASN A 173 -40.79 38.66 -22.83
C ASN A 173 -39.50 39.32 -22.30
N TYR A 174 -38.42 38.55 -22.17
CA TYR A 174 -37.12 39.07 -21.73
C TYR A 174 -36.55 40.08 -22.72
N GLU A 175 -36.64 39.83 -24.03
CA GLU A 175 -36.20 40.81 -25.04
C GLU A 175 -37.06 42.08 -25.03
N LEU A 176 -38.38 41.94 -24.85
CA LEU A 176 -39.28 43.10 -24.75
C LEU A 176 -38.94 43.95 -23.52
N GLN A 177 -38.76 43.30 -22.37
CA GLN A 177 -38.38 43.96 -21.12
C GLN A 177 -37.00 44.63 -21.25
N ARG A 178 -36.04 43.98 -21.92
CA ARG A 178 -34.73 44.57 -22.19
C ARG A 178 -34.81 45.82 -23.06
N ARG A 179 -35.69 45.85 -24.08
CA ARG A 179 -35.90 47.05 -24.92
C ARG A 179 -36.59 48.17 -24.13
N MET A 180 -37.61 47.86 -23.34
CA MET A 180 -38.27 48.83 -22.47
C MET A 180 -37.27 49.45 -21.46
N HIS A 181 -36.41 48.63 -20.85
CA HIS A 181 -35.38 49.14 -19.94
C HIS A 181 -34.27 49.92 -20.68
N ALA A 182 -33.88 49.51 -21.88
CA ALA A 182 -32.94 50.27 -22.70
C ALA A 182 -33.50 51.65 -23.10
N ASP A 183 -34.77 51.75 -23.46
CA ASP A 183 -35.43 53.03 -23.75
C ASP A 183 -35.60 53.90 -22.49
N SER A 184 -35.89 53.29 -21.33
CA SER A 184 -35.98 54.04 -20.06
C SER A 184 -34.66 54.71 -19.67
N LEU A 185 -33.51 54.15 -20.07
CA LEU A 185 -32.20 54.73 -19.84
C LEU A 185 -31.86 55.87 -20.82
N ASN A 186 -32.49 55.92 -21.99
CA ASN A 186 -32.25 56.97 -23.00
C ASN A 186 -33.16 58.21 -22.80
N VAL A 187 -34.34 58.04 -22.18
CA VAL A 187 -35.23 59.17 -21.84
C VAL A 187 -34.73 59.97 -20.62
N GLY A 188 -33.92 59.36 -19.74
CA GLY A 188 -33.32 60.03 -18.58
C GLY A 188 -32.13 60.97 -18.88
N SER A 189 -31.49 60.86 -20.04
CA SER A 189 -30.31 61.64 -20.40
C SER A 189 -30.59 62.94 -21.18
N ASN A 190 -31.86 63.27 -21.43
CA ASN A 190 -32.27 64.52 -22.11
C ASN A 190 -33.05 65.50 -21.20
N GLN A 191 -32.91 65.39 -19.88
CA GLN A 191 -33.34 66.41 -18.92
C GLN A 191 -32.29 66.59 -17.82
N ALA A 192 -31.13 67.11 -18.20
CA ALA A 192 -30.21 67.77 -17.29
C ALA A 192 -29.49 68.88 -18.07
N LYS A 193 -30.19 70.00 -18.23
CA LYS A 193 -29.62 71.30 -18.58
C LYS A 193 -29.69 72.16 -17.31
#